data_AF-A0A3R6BGL8-F1
#
_entry.id   AF-A0A3R6BGL8-F1
#
_cell.length_a   1.000
_cell.length_b   1.000
_cell.length_c   1.000
_cell.angle_alpha   90.00
_cell.angle_beta   90.00
_cell.angle_gamma   90.00
#
_symmetry.space_group_name_H-M   'P 1'
#
loop_
_entity.id
_entity.type
_entity.pdbx_description
1 polymer ?
#
loop_
_entity_poly.entity_id
_entity_poly.type
_entity_poly.pdbx_seq_one_letter_code
_entity_poly.pdbx_strand_id
1 'polypeptide(L)'
;MISSYEEDSIDVLRALALFQKMDLPYFPLELLALWYTSSYSTILDKISDLVNISVENNGVYLRNNILTSHIIRSISSAKKSFLLKDILALVSPQISNTVHSYWNEIQSTLMKVKLLKIKLKMTNAEIKNLLFDIKNYYNDDFNYWLQVGLVEQSENNFEKALNRFNQADALSNDSYVVQNAIARNYLRFANYTTEQTEAKALFEEGEKRMLKLINNRDEYQVKAFSTHCYIFEQIRYWKRYDICPSKAEVEKLFGMLKSLLNVDQNDPMAKHISNLLFRFIRESKINGNISLGSNYDLGYLKEMFSDYSSINIEQMLEDYEID
;
A
#
# COMPACT_ATOMS: atom_id res chain seq x y z
N MET A 1 -21.55 -25.07 12.13
CA MET A 1 -20.77 -24.96 13.38
C MET A 1 -20.87 -23.54 13.97
N ILE A 2 -20.74 -22.47 13.19
CA ILE A 2 -20.85 -21.09 13.71
C ILE A 2 -22.32 -20.59 13.82
N SER A 3 -23.25 -21.16 13.05
CA SER A 3 -24.67 -20.77 13.05
C SER A 3 -25.44 -21.10 14.34
N SER A 4 -24.81 -21.77 15.31
CA SER A 4 -25.39 -22.09 16.62
C SER A 4 -25.09 -21.05 17.70
N TYR A 5 -24.25 -20.04 17.39
CA TYR A 5 -23.92 -18.96 18.32
C TYR A 5 -24.89 -17.78 18.17
N GLU A 6 -25.03 -16.99 19.23
CA GLU A 6 -25.73 -15.71 19.19
C GLU A 6 -24.98 -14.69 18.30
N GLU A 7 -25.70 -13.73 17.72
CA GLU A 7 -25.13 -12.79 16.73
C GLU A 7 -23.89 -12.05 17.27
N ASP A 8 -23.90 -11.63 18.53
CA ASP A 8 -22.74 -10.96 19.16
C ASP A 8 -21.50 -11.86 19.21
N SER A 9 -21.67 -13.14 19.53
CA SER A 9 -20.56 -14.10 19.54
C SER A 9 -20.04 -14.37 18.12
N ILE A 10 -20.95 -14.41 17.15
CA ILE A 10 -20.59 -14.53 15.74
C ILE A 10 -19.79 -13.30 15.29
N ASP A 11 -20.21 -12.10 15.67
CA ASP A 11 -19.53 -10.86 15.29
C ASP A 11 -18.13 -10.74 15.89
N VAL A 12 -17.92 -11.18 17.13
CA VAL A 12 -16.59 -11.29 17.72
C VAL A 12 -15.72 -12.27 16.93
N LEU A 13 -16.22 -13.46 16.59
CA LEU A 13 -15.47 -14.42 15.77
C LEU A 13 -15.12 -13.85 14.39
N ARG A 14 -16.03 -13.08 13.77
CA ARG A 14 -15.80 -12.40 12.50
C ARG A 14 -14.73 -11.31 12.63
N ALA A 15 -14.76 -10.51 13.69
CA ALA A 15 -13.75 -9.49 13.97
C ALA A 15 -12.36 -10.09 14.19
N LEU A 16 -12.26 -11.16 14.97
CA LEU A 16 -11.01 -11.90 15.16
C LEU A 16 -10.47 -12.44 13.84
N ALA A 17 -11.35 -12.97 12.99
CA ALA A 17 -10.97 -13.46 11.68
C ALA A 17 -10.45 -12.31 10.79
N LEU A 18 -11.06 -11.13 10.84
CA LEU A 18 -10.59 -9.94 10.14
C LEU A 18 -9.19 -9.52 10.62
N PHE A 19 -8.96 -9.45 11.93
CA PHE A 19 -7.66 -9.10 12.51
C PHE A 19 -6.56 -10.05 12.02
N GLN A 20 -6.76 -11.34 12.23
CA GLN A 20 -5.78 -12.35 11.86
C GLN A 20 -5.59 -12.42 10.34
N LYS A 21 -6.65 -12.20 9.54
CA LYS A 21 -6.54 -12.12 8.08
C LYS A 21 -5.73 -10.91 7.63
N MET A 22 -5.76 -9.83 8.40
CA MET A 22 -5.03 -8.58 8.15
C MET A 22 -3.60 -8.60 8.72
N ASP A 23 -3.17 -9.73 9.32
CA ASP A 23 -1.90 -9.96 10.02
C ASP A 23 -1.74 -9.18 11.34
N LEU A 24 -2.87 -8.76 11.95
CA LEU A 24 -2.84 -8.26 13.32
C LEU A 24 -2.71 -9.45 14.29
N PRO A 25 -1.73 -9.45 15.21
CA PRO A 25 -1.41 -10.61 16.04
C PRO A 25 -2.51 -11.00 17.03
N TYR A 26 -3.28 -10.05 17.56
CA TYR A 26 -4.36 -10.32 18.51
C TYR A 26 -5.41 -9.21 18.50
N PHE A 27 -6.62 -9.52 18.95
CA PHE A 27 -7.65 -8.52 19.24
C PHE A 27 -7.55 -8.15 20.72
N PRO A 28 -7.31 -6.87 21.09
CA PRO A 28 -7.17 -6.47 22.48
C PRO A 28 -8.42 -6.81 23.30
N LEU A 29 -8.25 -7.33 24.52
CA LEU A 29 -9.38 -7.59 25.42
C LEU A 29 -10.08 -6.29 25.83
N GLU A 30 -9.34 -5.20 25.93
CA GLU A 30 -9.88 -3.85 26.16
C GLU A 30 -10.82 -3.43 25.03
N LEU A 31 -10.46 -3.72 23.78
CA LEU A 31 -11.33 -3.41 22.63
C LEU A 31 -12.63 -4.21 22.70
N LEU A 32 -12.56 -5.48 23.12
CA LEU A 32 -13.73 -6.32 23.29
C LEU A 32 -14.63 -5.83 24.44
N ALA A 33 -14.02 -5.39 25.54
CA ALA A 33 -14.71 -4.78 26.67
C ALA A 33 -15.36 -3.44 26.28
N LEU A 34 -14.70 -2.63 25.44
CA LEU A 34 -15.31 -1.40 24.90
C LEU A 34 -16.51 -1.70 24.00
N TRP A 35 -16.44 -2.78 23.22
CA TRP A 35 -17.49 -3.13 22.27
C TRP A 35 -18.74 -3.71 22.93
N TYR A 36 -18.58 -4.65 23.86
CA TYR A 36 -19.71 -5.39 24.47
C TYR A 36 -19.88 -5.14 25.97
N THR A 37 -19.11 -4.21 26.54
CA THR A 37 -19.21 -3.77 27.95
C THR A 37 -19.17 -4.94 28.93
N SER A 38 -20.23 -5.14 29.72
CA SER A 38 -20.33 -6.21 30.73
C SER A 38 -20.51 -7.61 30.14
N SER A 39 -20.91 -7.74 28.87
CA SER A 39 -21.23 -9.04 28.25
C SER A 39 -20.01 -9.72 27.63
N TYR A 40 -18.86 -9.04 27.56
CA TYR A 40 -17.67 -9.55 26.87
C TYR A 40 -17.15 -10.87 27.44
N SER A 41 -17.19 -11.04 28.76
CA SER A 41 -16.77 -12.28 29.43
C SER A 41 -17.66 -13.46 29.05
N THR A 42 -18.99 -13.25 29.04
CA THR A 42 -19.95 -14.27 28.62
C THR A 42 -19.76 -14.66 27.15
N ILE A 43 -19.45 -13.69 26.28
CA ILE A 43 -19.16 -13.99 24.87
C ILE A 43 -17.88 -14.82 24.75
N LEU A 44 -16.80 -14.46 25.46
CA LEU A 44 -15.55 -15.22 25.48
C LEU A 44 -15.75 -16.65 25.96
N ASP A 45 -16.53 -16.85 27.02
CA ASP A 45 -16.84 -18.19 27.54
C ASP A 45 -17.55 -19.04 26.47
N LYS A 46 -18.52 -18.45 25.75
CA LYS A 46 -19.24 -19.13 24.67
C LYS A 46 -18.31 -19.58 23.56
N ILE A 47 -17.35 -18.74 23.14
CA ILE A 47 -16.46 -19.02 22.00
C ILE A 47 -15.10 -19.64 22.41
N SER A 48 -14.95 -20.03 23.67
CA SER A 48 -13.67 -20.47 24.27
C SER A 48 -13.02 -21.68 23.59
N ASP A 49 -13.81 -22.51 22.91
CA ASP A 49 -13.37 -23.65 22.12
C ASP A 49 -12.72 -23.26 20.78
N LEU A 50 -12.97 -22.03 20.31
CA LEU A 50 -12.52 -21.50 19.03
C LEU A 50 -11.36 -20.51 19.14
N VAL A 51 -11.15 -19.94 20.34
CA VAL A 51 -10.16 -18.88 20.59
C VAL A 51 -9.06 -19.31 21.56
N ASN A 52 -7.97 -18.56 21.55
CA ASN A 52 -6.91 -18.57 22.56
C ASN A 52 -6.78 -17.17 23.16
N ILE A 53 -6.40 -17.09 24.44
CA ILE A 53 -6.13 -15.85 25.15
C ILE A 53 -4.62 -15.74 25.39
N SER A 54 -4.01 -14.65 24.95
CA SER A 54 -2.64 -14.27 25.28
C SER A 54 -2.63 -13.45 26.56
N VAL A 55 -2.05 -14.02 27.62
CA VAL A 55 -1.89 -13.32 28.91
C VAL A 55 -0.88 -12.18 28.79
N GLU A 56 0.19 -12.36 28.02
CA GLU A 56 1.24 -11.36 27.83
C GLU A 56 0.74 -10.12 27.09
N ASN A 57 -0.04 -10.33 26.02
CA ASN A 57 -0.53 -9.26 25.18
C ASN A 57 -1.93 -8.74 25.58
N ASN A 58 -2.52 -9.29 26.65
CA ASN A 58 -3.90 -9.05 27.05
C ASN A 58 -4.90 -9.13 25.86
N GLY A 59 -4.78 -10.17 25.05
CA GLY A 59 -5.44 -10.25 23.74
C GLY A 59 -6.06 -11.61 23.45
N VAL A 60 -6.98 -11.65 22.49
CA VAL A 60 -7.65 -12.87 22.03
C VAL A 60 -7.45 -13.07 20.52
N TYR A 61 -7.29 -14.32 20.08
CA TYR A 61 -7.09 -14.67 18.68
C TYR A 61 -7.68 -16.05 18.36
N LEU A 62 -7.94 -16.34 17.08
CA LEU A 62 -8.48 -17.64 16.66
C LEU A 62 -7.40 -18.71 16.74
N ARG A 63 -7.80 -19.92 17.16
CA ARG A 63 -6.85 -21.03 17.36
C ARG A 63 -6.05 -21.43 16.13
N ASN A 64 -6.58 -21.24 14.92
CA ASN A 64 -5.91 -21.65 13.70
C ASN A 64 -6.38 -20.89 12.44
N ASN A 65 -5.51 -20.87 11.42
CA ASN A 65 -5.76 -20.19 10.14
C ASN A 65 -6.85 -20.84 9.27
N ILE A 66 -7.15 -22.13 9.49
CA ILE A 66 -8.23 -22.83 8.77
C ILE A 66 -9.57 -22.23 9.18
N LEU A 67 -9.78 -22.07 10.50
CA LEU A 67 -10.96 -21.42 11.07
C LEU A 67 -11.10 -19.98 10.56
N THR A 68 -10.01 -19.19 10.61
CA THR A 68 -9.96 -17.83 10.04
C THR A 68 -10.43 -17.80 8.60
N SER A 69 -9.91 -18.70 7.76
CA SER A 69 -10.27 -18.78 6.35
C SER A 69 -11.74 -19.15 6.12
N HIS A 70 -12.29 -20.05 6.94
CA HIS A 70 -13.72 -20.40 6.88
C HIS A 70 -14.62 -19.25 7.30
N ILE A 71 -14.29 -18.57 8.40
CA ILE A 71 -15.04 -17.41 8.89
C ILE A 71 -15.02 -16.30 7.84
N ILE A 72 -13.85 -15.90 7.34
CA ILE A 72 -13.71 -14.81 6.35
C ILE A 72 -14.57 -15.04 5.10
N ARG A 73 -14.64 -16.28 4.60
CA ARG A 73 -15.47 -16.62 3.43
C ARG A 73 -16.98 -16.50 3.70
N SER A 74 -17.40 -16.58 4.95
CA SER A 74 -18.80 -16.46 5.35
C SER A 74 -19.25 -15.01 5.56
N ILE A 75 -18.33 -14.05 5.65
CA ILE A 75 -18.66 -12.65 5.92
C ILE A 75 -19.01 -11.95 4.61
N SER A 76 -20.23 -11.41 4.52
CA SER A 76 -20.64 -10.56 3.40
C SER A 76 -19.81 -9.27 3.38
N SER A 77 -19.63 -8.67 2.19
CA SER A 77 -18.83 -7.46 2.08
C SER A 77 -19.37 -6.31 2.95
N ALA A 78 -20.69 -6.12 2.96
CA ALA A 78 -21.35 -5.14 3.83
C ALA A 78 -21.05 -5.37 5.32
N LYS A 79 -21.04 -6.64 5.77
CA LYS A 79 -20.72 -6.95 7.17
C LYS A 79 -19.24 -6.73 7.49
N LYS A 80 -18.32 -6.95 6.55
CA LYS A 80 -16.90 -6.58 6.73
C LYS A 80 -16.77 -5.07 6.96
N SER A 81 -17.39 -4.25 6.10
CA SER A 81 -17.35 -2.79 6.26
C SER A 81 -17.95 -2.33 7.57
N PHE A 82 -19.08 -2.92 7.99
CA PHE A 82 -19.71 -2.63 9.27
C PHE A 82 -18.78 -2.93 10.46
N LEU A 83 -18.20 -4.15 10.51
CA LEU A 83 -17.30 -4.54 11.61
C LEU A 83 -16.04 -3.66 11.64
N LEU A 84 -15.44 -3.38 10.48
CA LEU A 84 -14.27 -2.52 10.40
C LEU A 84 -14.57 -1.10 10.89
N LYS A 85 -15.72 -0.53 10.50
CA LYS A 85 -16.16 0.78 10.96
C LYS A 85 -16.32 0.83 12.47
N ASP A 86 -17.04 -0.12 13.07
CA ASP A 86 -17.29 -0.16 14.50
C ASP A 86 -15.98 -0.27 15.28
N ILE A 87 -15.09 -1.16 14.85
CA ILE A 87 -13.78 -1.34 15.47
C ILE A 87 -12.95 -0.05 15.37
N LEU A 88 -12.88 0.56 14.19
CA LEU A 88 -12.14 1.80 13.99
C LEU A 88 -12.70 2.94 14.86
N ALA A 89 -14.02 3.09 14.94
CA ALA A 89 -14.63 4.08 15.83
C ALA A 89 -14.26 3.88 17.32
N LEU A 90 -14.11 2.63 17.77
CA LEU A 90 -13.67 2.30 19.13
C LEU A 90 -12.17 2.49 19.34
N VAL A 91 -11.36 2.29 18.30
CA VAL A 91 -9.90 2.48 18.33
C VAL A 91 -9.52 3.95 18.31
N SER A 92 -10.31 4.81 17.66
CA SER A 92 -9.94 6.22 17.43
C SER A 92 -9.53 6.99 18.70
N PRO A 93 -10.20 6.85 19.87
CA PRO A 93 -9.81 7.58 21.08
C PRO A 93 -8.53 7.03 21.74
N GLN A 94 -8.06 5.84 21.34
CA GLN A 94 -6.89 5.17 21.91
C GLN A 94 -5.60 5.49 21.16
N ILE A 95 -5.70 6.13 19.99
CA ILE A 95 -4.55 6.52 19.19
C ILE A 95 -3.75 7.58 19.94
N SER A 96 -2.44 7.41 19.94
CA SER A 96 -1.53 8.34 20.59
C SER A 96 -0.43 8.76 19.64
N ASN A 97 0.27 9.84 19.99
CA ASN A 97 1.44 10.29 19.25
C ASN A 97 2.68 9.42 19.50
N THR A 98 2.56 8.31 20.24
CA THR A 98 3.67 7.39 20.43
C THR A 98 3.82 6.51 19.19
N VAL A 99 5.02 6.51 18.61
CA VAL A 99 5.34 5.96 17.27
C VAL A 99 5.08 4.44 17.16
N HIS A 100 4.85 3.74 18.27
CA HIS A 100 4.76 2.27 18.32
C HIS A 100 3.63 1.74 19.20
N SER A 101 2.51 2.46 19.31
CA SER A 101 1.34 1.92 20.01
C SER A 101 0.62 0.88 19.12
N TYR A 102 0.20 -0.24 19.72
CA TYR A 102 -0.58 -1.25 18.98
C TYR A 102 -1.91 -0.70 18.45
N TRP A 103 -2.47 0.33 19.09
CA TRP A 103 -3.66 1.03 18.60
C TRP A 103 -3.40 1.75 17.27
N ASN A 104 -2.23 2.38 17.11
CA ASN A 104 -1.82 3.01 15.85
C ASN A 104 -1.60 1.94 14.75
N GLU A 105 -1.08 0.77 15.10
CA GLU A 105 -0.92 -0.36 14.18
C GLU A 105 -2.28 -0.91 13.73
N ILE A 106 -3.22 -1.11 14.66
CA ILE A 106 -4.60 -1.54 14.35
C ILE A 106 -5.25 -0.54 13.40
N GLN A 107 -5.25 0.74 13.73
CA GLN A 107 -5.83 1.79 12.87
C GLN A 107 -5.19 1.76 11.48
N SER A 108 -3.86 1.86 11.40
CA SER A 108 -3.14 1.92 10.13
C SER A 108 -3.40 0.69 9.26
N THR A 109 -3.43 -0.50 9.88
CA THR A 109 -3.66 -1.77 9.19
C THR A 109 -5.10 -1.90 8.68
N LEU A 110 -6.09 -1.60 9.52
CA LEU A 110 -7.50 -1.74 9.18
C LEU A 110 -7.99 -0.69 8.16
N MET A 111 -7.27 0.42 8.00
CA MET A 111 -7.55 1.44 6.99
C MET A 111 -6.72 1.30 5.71
N LYS A 112 -5.64 0.51 5.72
CA LYS A 112 -4.70 0.39 4.58
C LYS A 112 -5.42 -0.14 3.34
N VAL A 113 -5.60 0.73 2.35
CA VAL A 113 -6.34 0.45 1.09
C VAL A 113 -5.85 -0.83 0.43
N LYS A 114 -4.53 -1.01 0.38
CA LYS A 114 -3.89 -2.21 -0.16
C LYS A 114 -4.39 -3.47 0.54
N LEU A 115 -4.37 -3.51 1.87
CA LEU A 115 -4.74 -4.71 2.63
C LEU A 115 -6.23 -5.00 2.48
N LEU A 116 -7.07 -3.97 2.49
CA LEU A 116 -8.51 -4.09 2.23
C LEU A 116 -8.78 -4.71 0.84
N LYS A 117 -8.06 -4.27 -0.19
CA LYS A 117 -8.16 -4.85 -1.55
C LYS A 117 -7.63 -6.28 -1.61
N ILE A 118 -6.42 -6.52 -1.15
CA ILE A 118 -5.72 -7.79 -1.39
C ILE A 118 -6.21 -8.89 -0.44
N LYS A 119 -6.32 -8.59 0.85
CA LYS A 119 -6.61 -9.56 1.89
C LYS A 119 -8.10 -9.75 2.11
N LEU A 120 -8.88 -8.66 2.05
CA LEU A 120 -10.34 -8.72 2.28
C LEU A 120 -11.17 -8.73 1.00
N LYS A 121 -10.55 -8.48 -0.17
CA LYS A 121 -11.18 -8.46 -1.50
C LYS A 121 -12.28 -7.40 -1.62
N MET A 122 -12.10 -6.27 -0.94
CA MET A 122 -13.01 -5.13 -1.06
C MET A 122 -12.74 -4.34 -2.34
N THR A 123 -13.81 -3.85 -2.95
CA THR A 123 -13.79 -2.96 -4.11
C THR A 123 -13.46 -1.52 -3.69
N ASN A 124 -13.04 -0.69 -4.65
CA ASN A 124 -12.79 0.74 -4.39
C ASN A 124 -14.01 1.44 -3.78
N ALA A 125 -15.22 1.14 -4.28
CA ALA A 125 -16.47 1.72 -3.78
C ALA A 125 -16.71 1.36 -2.30
N GLU A 126 -16.47 0.11 -1.91
CA GLU A 126 -16.64 -0.33 -0.53
C GLU A 126 -15.60 0.29 0.41
N ILE A 127 -14.35 0.39 -0.04
CA ILE A 127 -13.28 1.04 0.74
C ILE A 127 -13.56 2.53 0.91
N LYS A 128 -13.99 3.22 -0.16
CA LYS A 128 -14.36 4.63 -0.11
C LYS A 128 -15.51 4.89 0.84
N ASN A 129 -16.53 4.05 0.84
CA ASN A 129 -17.65 4.14 1.78
C ASN A 129 -17.17 3.91 3.22
N LEU A 130 -16.32 2.92 3.48
CA LEU A 130 -15.72 2.69 4.80
C LEU A 130 -14.94 3.93 5.27
N LEU A 131 -14.05 4.47 4.45
CA LEU A 131 -13.26 5.67 4.78
C LEU A 131 -14.16 6.89 5.02
N PHE A 132 -15.20 7.08 4.21
CA PHE A 132 -16.17 8.15 4.42
C PHE A 132 -16.91 8.02 5.77
N ASP A 133 -17.33 6.79 6.11
CA ASP A 133 -18.06 6.48 7.33
C ASP A 133 -17.23 6.72 8.61
N ILE A 134 -15.91 6.58 8.53
CA ILE A 134 -15.00 6.82 9.66
C ILE A 134 -14.39 8.22 9.66
N LYS A 135 -14.74 9.08 8.69
CA LYS A 135 -14.11 10.39 8.50
C LYS A 135 -14.08 11.24 9.78
N ASN A 136 -15.19 11.30 10.52
CA ASN A 136 -15.31 12.16 11.69
C ASN A 136 -14.42 11.71 12.87
N TYR A 137 -13.84 10.51 12.81
CA TYR A 137 -12.94 9.99 13.81
C TYR A 137 -11.46 10.23 13.48
N TYR A 138 -11.13 10.54 12.22
CA TYR A 138 -9.75 10.55 11.72
C TYR A 138 -9.42 11.70 10.76
N ASN A 139 -10.28 12.71 10.64
CA ASN A 139 -10.06 13.81 9.68
C ASN A 139 -8.90 14.75 10.07
N ASP A 140 -8.33 14.60 11.27
CA ASP A 140 -7.13 15.24 11.77
C ASP A 140 -5.88 14.34 11.66
N ASP A 141 -5.99 13.15 11.07
CA ASP A 141 -4.90 12.20 10.87
C ASP A 141 -4.41 12.22 9.39
N PHE A 142 -3.09 12.32 9.19
CA PHE A 142 -2.49 12.35 7.85
C PHE A 142 -2.64 11.02 7.10
N ASN A 143 -2.55 9.88 7.81
CA ASN A 143 -2.68 8.54 7.24
C ASN A 143 -4.10 8.32 6.71
N TYR A 144 -5.12 8.84 7.42
CA TYR A 144 -6.49 8.83 6.89
C TYR A 144 -6.57 9.51 5.51
N TRP A 145 -6.06 10.73 5.39
CA TRP A 145 -6.11 11.47 4.12
C TRP A 145 -5.26 10.84 3.02
N LEU A 146 -4.12 10.25 3.38
CA LEU A 146 -3.31 9.44 2.49
C LEU A 146 -4.13 8.27 1.92
N GLN A 147 -4.77 7.46 2.78
CA GLN A 147 -5.58 6.32 2.33
C GLN A 147 -6.74 6.77 1.42
N VAL A 148 -7.43 7.88 1.75
CA VAL A 148 -8.49 8.43 0.88
C VAL A 148 -7.92 8.83 -0.49
N GLY A 149 -6.74 9.47 -0.52
CA GLY A 149 -6.06 9.85 -1.75
C GLY A 149 -5.67 8.65 -2.61
N LEU A 150 -5.19 7.56 -2.00
CA LEU A 150 -4.80 6.34 -2.71
C LEU A 150 -6.00 5.64 -3.39
N VAL A 151 -7.18 5.63 -2.75
CA VAL A 151 -8.40 5.11 -3.39
C VAL A 151 -8.75 5.95 -4.63
N GLU A 152 -8.80 7.28 -4.49
CA GLU A 152 -9.14 8.19 -5.59
C GLU A 152 -8.11 8.09 -6.73
N GLN A 153 -6.81 7.98 -6.42
CA GLN A 153 -5.76 7.78 -7.41
C GLN A 153 -5.95 6.46 -8.16
N SER A 154 -6.37 5.40 -7.47
CA SER A 154 -6.66 4.11 -8.10
C SER A 154 -7.91 4.11 -9.00
N GLU A 155 -8.79 5.10 -8.82
CA GLU A 155 -9.94 5.39 -9.70
C GLU A 155 -9.58 6.39 -10.81
N ASN A 156 -8.31 6.78 -10.95
CA ASN A 156 -7.81 7.80 -11.86
C ASN A 156 -8.39 9.21 -11.62
N ASN A 157 -8.90 9.48 -10.42
CA ASN A 157 -9.37 10.80 -9.99
C ASN A 157 -8.21 11.64 -9.44
N PHE A 158 -7.20 11.91 -10.28
CA PHE A 158 -5.90 12.45 -9.85
C PHE A 158 -5.97 13.82 -9.16
N GLU A 159 -6.86 14.71 -9.59
CA GLU A 159 -7.06 16.01 -8.94
C GLU A 159 -7.61 15.86 -7.52
N LYS A 160 -8.60 14.97 -7.35
CA LYS A 160 -9.15 14.66 -6.03
C LYS A 160 -8.09 14.02 -5.15
N ALA A 161 -7.34 13.05 -5.68
CA ALA A 161 -6.25 12.41 -4.98
C ALA A 161 -5.20 13.43 -4.52
N LEU A 162 -4.79 14.36 -5.40
CA LEU A 162 -3.84 15.43 -5.06
C LEU A 162 -4.35 16.32 -3.92
N ASN A 163 -5.63 16.69 -3.95
CA ASN A 163 -6.23 17.47 -2.86
C ASN A 163 -6.18 16.71 -1.52
N ARG A 164 -6.39 15.39 -1.53
CA ARG A 164 -6.30 14.55 -0.32
C ARG A 164 -4.86 14.40 0.15
N PHE A 165 -3.90 14.21 -0.75
CA PHE A 165 -2.49 14.17 -0.37
C PHE A 165 -2.00 15.52 0.18
N ASN A 166 -2.47 16.65 -0.34
CA ASN A 166 -2.16 17.97 0.23
C ASN A 166 -2.77 18.16 1.63
N GLN A 167 -3.96 17.58 1.89
CA GLN A 167 -4.53 17.55 3.25
C GLN A 167 -3.66 16.71 4.20
N ALA A 168 -3.16 15.56 3.73
CA ALA A 168 -2.22 14.75 4.50
C ALA A 168 -0.91 15.50 4.78
N ASP A 169 -0.37 16.19 3.76
CA ASP A 169 0.89 16.95 3.88
C ASP A 169 0.77 18.07 4.90
N ALA A 170 -0.37 18.78 4.93
CA ALA A 170 -0.62 19.84 5.90
C ALA A 170 -0.70 19.34 7.36
N LEU A 171 -1.02 18.06 7.57
CA LEU A 171 -1.08 17.44 8.91
C LEU A 171 0.26 16.79 9.31
N SER A 172 1.07 16.37 8.33
CA SER A 172 2.38 15.77 8.55
C SER A 172 3.39 16.28 7.53
N ASN A 173 3.87 17.50 7.78
CA ASN A 173 4.81 18.18 6.90
C ASN A 173 6.06 17.31 6.65
N ASP A 174 6.46 17.23 5.39
CA ASP A 174 7.66 16.51 4.93
C ASP A 174 7.65 14.97 5.17
N SER A 175 6.48 14.39 5.46
CA SER A 175 6.31 12.93 5.48
C SER A 175 6.73 12.32 4.14
N TYR A 176 7.71 11.42 4.16
CA TYR A 176 8.23 10.79 2.94
C TYR A 176 7.12 10.14 2.13
N VAL A 177 6.28 9.37 2.81
CA VAL A 177 5.14 8.64 2.23
C VAL A 177 4.22 9.60 1.49
N VAL A 178 3.84 10.71 2.12
CA VAL A 178 2.93 11.70 1.53
C VAL A 178 3.60 12.36 0.33
N GLN A 179 4.87 12.76 0.44
CA GLN A 179 5.61 13.38 -0.65
C GLN A 179 5.77 12.42 -1.85
N ASN A 180 5.99 11.12 -1.60
CA ASN A 180 6.04 10.10 -2.64
C ASN A 180 4.66 9.94 -3.32
N ALA A 181 3.58 9.85 -2.53
CA ALA A 181 2.22 9.77 -3.06
C ALA A 181 1.87 10.98 -3.95
N ILE A 182 2.26 12.20 -3.55
CA ILE A 182 2.11 13.42 -4.36
C ILE A 182 2.91 13.31 -5.67
N ALA A 183 4.21 13.00 -5.57
CA ALA A 183 5.09 12.90 -6.75
C ALA A 183 4.57 11.86 -7.74
N ARG A 184 4.21 10.68 -7.26
CA ARG A 184 3.65 9.60 -8.07
C ARG A 184 2.28 9.97 -8.64
N ASN A 185 1.47 10.74 -7.93
CA ASN A 185 0.18 11.21 -8.44
C ASN A 185 0.36 12.08 -9.69
N TYR A 186 1.32 13.00 -9.70
CA TYR A 186 1.64 13.81 -10.89
C TYR A 186 2.09 12.94 -12.07
N LEU A 187 3.02 12.01 -11.83
CA LEU A 187 3.51 11.09 -12.86
C LEU A 187 2.37 10.23 -13.44
N ARG A 188 1.49 9.70 -12.59
CA ARG A 188 0.31 8.93 -13.03
C ARG A 188 -0.67 9.83 -13.76
N PHE A 189 -0.93 11.04 -13.27
CA PHE A 189 -1.87 11.96 -13.91
C PHE A 189 -1.44 12.24 -15.34
N ALA A 190 -0.16 12.58 -15.56
CA ALA A 190 0.41 12.73 -16.90
C ALA A 190 0.16 11.50 -17.79
N ASN A 191 0.29 10.29 -17.25
CA ASN A 191 0.05 9.03 -17.97
C ASN A 191 -1.43 8.77 -18.35
N TYR A 192 -2.37 9.58 -17.87
CA TYR A 192 -3.79 9.51 -18.22
C TYR A 192 -4.30 10.78 -18.93
N THR A 193 -3.56 11.87 -18.90
CA THR A 193 -3.90 13.12 -19.60
C THR A 193 -3.85 12.92 -21.11
N THR A 194 -4.80 13.51 -21.84
CA THR A 194 -4.87 13.34 -23.31
C THR A 194 -4.04 14.40 -24.03
N GLU A 195 -4.06 15.64 -23.53
CA GLU A 195 -3.31 16.75 -24.11
C GLU A 195 -1.82 16.63 -23.75
N GLN A 196 -0.95 16.68 -24.76
CA GLN A 196 0.46 16.35 -24.60
C GLN A 196 1.24 17.44 -23.86
N THR A 197 0.90 18.71 -24.05
CA THR A 197 1.56 19.82 -23.34
C THR A 197 1.23 19.82 -21.85
N GLU A 198 -0.03 19.55 -21.50
CA GLU A 198 -0.48 19.37 -20.11
C GLU A 198 0.17 18.15 -19.47
N ALA A 199 0.17 17.01 -20.17
CA ALA A 199 0.81 15.80 -19.70
C ALA A 199 2.31 16.00 -19.43
N LYS A 200 3.00 16.72 -20.32
CA LYS A 200 4.40 17.07 -20.15
C LYS A 200 4.63 17.90 -18.90
N ALA A 201 3.84 18.96 -18.69
CA ALA A 201 3.97 19.80 -17.50
C ALA A 201 3.73 19.01 -16.20
N LEU A 202 2.71 18.14 -16.18
CA LEU A 202 2.43 17.25 -15.06
C LEU A 202 3.59 16.28 -14.81
N PHE A 203 4.14 15.69 -15.88
CA PHE A 203 5.22 14.71 -15.77
C PHE A 203 6.51 15.36 -15.25
N GLU A 204 6.89 16.54 -15.76
CA GLU A 204 8.06 17.29 -15.31
C GLU A 204 7.99 17.66 -13.82
N GLU A 205 6.81 18.07 -13.34
CA GLU A 205 6.61 18.36 -11.91
C GLU A 205 6.69 17.09 -11.05
N GLY A 206 6.08 15.99 -11.50
CA GLY A 206 6.19 14.69 -10.84
C GLY A 206 7.61 14.16 -10.79
N GLU A 207 8.35 14.27 -11.89
CA GLU A 207 9.76 13.87 -12.02
C GLU A 207 10.63 14.67 -11.05
N LYS A 208 10.51 16.01 -11.06
CA LYS A 208 11.25 16.89 -10.17
C LYS A 208 11.07 16.49 -8.70
N ARG A 209 9.83 16.21 -8.28
CA ARG A 209 9.52 15.79 -6.91
C ARG A 209 10.09 14.40 -6.60
N MET A 210 9.91 13.44 -7.50
CA MET A 210 10.38 12.07 -7.28
C MET A 210 11.91 11.98 -7.23
N LEU A 211 12.61 12.71 -8.11
CA LEU A 211 14.07 12.78 -8.10
C LEU A 211 14.61 13.44 -6.83
N LYS A 212 13.89 14.42 -6.26
CA LYS A 212 14.24 14.99 -4.94
C LYS A 212 14.23 13.91 -3.86
N LEU A 213 13.24 13.01 -3.86
CA LEU A 213 13.16 11.91 -2.90
C LEU A 213 14.29 10.90 -3.09
N ILE A 214 14.59 10.53 -4.34
CA ILE A 214 15.66 9.58 -4.68
C ILE A 214 17.03 10.12 -4.28
N ASN A 215 17.28 11.41 -4.50
CA ASN A 215 18.61 11.99 -4.30
C ASN A 215 18.88 12.43 -2.86
N ASN A 216 17.85 12.80 -2.09
CA ASN A 216 18.05 13.47 -0.80
C ASN A 216 17.82 12.59 0.44
N ARG A 217 17.39 11.33 0.26
CA ARG A 217 17.12 10.39 1.37
C ARG A 217 18.22 9.36 1.47
N ASP A 218 18.73 9.05 2.65
CA ASP A 218 19.82 8.07 2.80
C ASP A 218 19.30 6.64 2.97
N GLU A 219 18.05 6.49 3.40
CA GLU A 219 17.41 5.21 3.63
C GLU A 219 17.26 4.43 2.32
N TYR A 220 17.92 3.26 2.24
CA TYR A 220 17.94 2.42 1.05
C TYR A 220 16.55 2.05 0.54
N GLN A 221 15.66 1.64 1.46
CA GLN A 221 14.31 1.19 1.15
C GLN A 221 13.47 2.29 0.49
N VAL A 222 13.55 3.51 1.03
CA VAL A 222 12.90 4.71 0.52
C VAL A 222 13.41 5.05 -0.89
N LYS A 223 14.73 5.01 -1.08
CA LYS A 223 15.37 5.19 -2.40
C LYS A 223 14.93 4.13 -3.41
N ALA A 224 14.93 2.85 -3.02
CA ALA A 224 14.54 1.74 -3.88
C ALA A 224 13.09 1.90 -4.35
N PHE A 225 12.19 2.20 -3.40
CA PHE A 225 10.78 2.41 -3.68
C PHE A 225 10.53 3.60 -4.62
N SER A 226 11.11 4.77 -4.31
CA SER A 226 10.97 5.98 -5.15
C SER A 226 11.54 5.78 -6.56
N THR A 227 12.68 5.10 -6.67
CA THR A 227 13.33 4.79 -7.96
C THR A 227 12.46 3.87 -8.80
N HIS A 228 11.85 2.86 -8.19
CA HIS A 228 10.91 1.99 -8.88
C HIS A 228 9.72 2.78 -9.42
N CYS A 229 9.03 3.55 -8.56
CA CYS A 229 7.89 4.38 -8.94
C CYS A 229 8.23 5.32 -10.10
N TYR A 230 9.37 5.99 -10.04
CA TYR A 230 9.83 6.88 -11.11
C TYR A 230 10.00 6.15 -12.45
N ILE A 231 10.81 5.10 -12.49
CA ILE A 231 11.10 4.37 -13.73
C ILE A 231 9.83 3.71 -14.28
N PHE A 232 8.96 3.21 -13.41
CA PHE A 232 7.71 2.57 -13.81
C PHE A 232 6.81 3.55 -14.55
N GLU A 233 6.58 4.73 -13.97
CA GLU A 233 5.75 5.75 -14.61
C GLU A 233 6.44 6.39 -15.83
N GLN A 234 7.78 6.49 -15.84
CA GLN A 234 8.57 6.95 -16.99
C GLN A 234 8.38 6.05 -18.21
N ILE A 235 8.45 4.72 -18.03
CA ILE A 235 8.22 3.77 -19.11
C ILE A 235 6.79 3.89 -19.65
N ARG A 236 5.80 4.06 -18.76
CA ARG A 236 4.40 4.25 -19.16
C ARG A 236 4.21 5.55 -19.96
N TYR A 237 4.87 6.62 -19.53
CA TYR A 237 4.83 7.91 -20.22
C TYR A 237 5.43 7.82 -21.61
N TRP A 238 6.63 7.23 -21.74
CA TRP A 238 7.25 7.02 -23.04
C TRP A 238 6.39 6.17 -23.97
N LYS A 239 5.80 5.08 -23.46
CA LYS A 239 4.89 4.23 -24.24
C LYS A 239 3.64 4.98 -24.70
N ARG A 240 3.03 5.80 -23.84
CA ARG A 240 1.78 6.51 -24.14
C ARG A 240 1.95 7.53 -25.26
N TYR A 241 3.05 8.27 -25.25
CA TYR A 241 3.29 9.37 -26.20
C TYR A 241 4.24 8.99 -27.33
N ASP A 242 4.53 7.70 -27.50
CA ASP A 242 5.47 7.17 -28.50
C ASP A 242 6.83 7.90 -28.47
N ILE A 243 7.31 8.20 -27.27
CA ILE A 243 8.59 8.90 -27.07
C ILE A 243 9.71 7.89 -27.11
N CYS A 244 10.64 8.08 -28.05
CA CYS A 244 11.92 7.39 -28.02
C CYS A 244 12.85 8.10 -27.01
N PRO A 245 13.22 7.46 -25.89
CA PRO A 245 14.17 8.07 -24.96
C PRO A 245 15.54 8.20 -25.59
N SER A 246 16.25 9.24 -25.19
CA SER A 246 17.65 9.46 -25.55
C SER A 246 18.56 8.47 -24.82
N LYS A 247 19.77 8.28 -25.36
CA LYS A 247 20.82 7.48 -24.70
C LYS A 247 21.12 7.98 -23.29
N ALA A 248 21.17 9.30 -23.08
CA ALA A 248 21.45 9.89 -21.77
C ALA A 248 20.34 9.59 -20.74
N GLU A 249 19.06 9.62 -21.15
CA GLU A 249 17.95 9.24 -20.28
C GLU A 249 18.04 7.77 -19.88
N VAL A 250 18.32 6.89 -20.84
CA VAL A 250 18.48 5.45 -20.58
C VAL A 250 19.66 5.18 -19.64
N GLU A 251 20.81 5.82 -19.87
CA GLU A 251 22.00 5.71 -19.01
C GLU A 251 21.73 6.23 -17.60
N LYS A 252 20.96 7.32 -17.44
CA LYS A 252 20.51 7.83 -16.13
C LYS A 252 19.71 6.77 -15.37
N LEU A 253 18.73 6.13 -16.01
CA LEU A 253 17.93 5.10 -15.36
C LEU A 253 18.76 3.86 -14.99
N PHE A 254 19.67 3.43 -15.86
CA PHE A 254 20.59 2.34 -15.54
C PHE A 254 21.53 2.68 -14.38
N GLY A 255 22.01 3.92 -14.30
CA GLY A 255 22.81 4.40 -13.17
C GLY A 255 22.07 4.28 -11.84
N MET A 256 20.78 4.64 -11.81
CA MET A 256 19.92 4.49 -10.63
C MET A 256 19.72 3.02 -10.25
N LEU A 257 19.50 2.14 -11.21
CA LEU A 257 19.32 0.71 -10.92
C LEU A 257 20.60 0.06 -10.43
N LYS A 258 21.74 0.41 -11.03
CA LYS A 258 23.04 -0.07 -10.60
C LYS A 258 23.36 0.35 -9.17
N SER A 259 23.04 1.58 -8.78
CA SER A 259 23.28 2.03 -7.40
C SER A 259 22.47 1.24 -6.38
N LEU A 260 21.22 0.86 -6.71
CA LEU A 260 20.39 0.01 -5.84
C LEU A 260 20.92 -1.42 -5.73
N LEU A 261 21.28 -2.03 -6.86
CA LEU A 261 21.76 -3.43 -6.92
C LEU A 261 23.16 -3.61 -6.32
N ASN A 262 23.95 -2.53 -6.24
CA ASN A 262 25.21 -2.55 -5.51
C ASN A 262 25.01 -2.67 -3.99
N VAL A 263 23.86 -2.24 -3.47
CA VAL A 263 23.51 -2.35 -2.05
C VAL A 263 22.85 -3.69 -1.76
N ASP A 264 21.85 -4.07 -2.55
CA ASP A 264 21.22 -5.39 -2.48
C ASP A 264 21.00 -5.96 -3.90
N GLN A 265 21.81 -6.95 -4.25
CA GLN A 265 21.74 -7.65 -5.54
C GLN A 265 20.44 -8.44 -5.71
N ASN A 266 19.75 -8.76 -4.62
CA ASN A 266 18.52 -9.54 -4.61
C ASN A 266 17.26 -8.72 -4.42
N ASP A 267 17.37 -7.38 -4.41
CA ASP A 267 16.23 -6.48 -4.22
C ASP A 267 15.11 -6.76 -5.26
N PRO A 268 13.91 -7.19 -4.81
CA PRO A 268 12.83 -7.55 -5.73
C PRO A 268 12.34 -6.38 -6.58
N MET A 269 12.35 -5.16 -6.04
CA MET A 269 11.90 -3.96 -6.75
C MET A 269 12.85 -3.60 -7.88
N ALA A 270 14.14 -3.51 -7.58
CA ALA A 270 15.21 -3.22 -8.53
C ALA A 270 15.24 -4.27 -9.64
N LYS A 271 15.11 -5.56 -9.32
CA LYS A 271 15.05 -6.63 -10.34
C LYS A 271 13.86 -6.47 -11.27
N HIS A 272 12.66 -6.27 -10.73
CA HIS A 272 11.47 -6.12 -11.54
C HIS A 272 11.54 -4.91 -12.46
N ILE A 273 11.91 -3.76 -11.92
CA ILE A 273 11.91 -2.54 -12.72
C ILE A 273 13.03 -2.56 -13.77
N SER A 274 14.16 -3.23 -13.47
CA SER A 274 15.21 -3.51 -14.46
C SER A 274 14.69 -4.36 -15.62
N ASN A 275 13.94 -5.43 -15.31
CA ASN A 275 13.32 -6.28 -16.33
C ASN A 275 12.30 -5.51 -17.18
N LEU A 276 11.51 -4.63 -16.56
CA LEU A 276 10.54 -3.80 -17.27
C LEU A 276 11.21 -2.81 -18.23
N LEU A 277 12.27 -2.13 -17.76
CA LEU A 277 13.05 -1.19 -18.55
C LEU A 277 13.73 -1.89 -19.73
N PHE A 278 14.36 -3.04 -19.48
CA PHE A 278 15.02 -3.82 -20.52
C PHE A 278 14.05 -4.28 -21.61
N ARG A 279 12.88 -4.80 -21.20
CA ARG A 279 11.82 -5.19 -22.14
C ARG A 279 11.38 -4.02 -22.99
N PHE A 280 11.14 -2.86 -22.38
CA PHE A 280 10.78 -1.64 -23.11
C PHE A 280 11.84 -1.26 -24.15
N ILE A 281 13.12 -1.15 -23.76
CA ILE A 281 14.20 -0.76 -24.68
C ILE A 281 14.30 -1.72 -25.88
N ARG A 282 14.16 -3.03 -25.63
CA ARG A 282 14.17 -4.06 -26.68
C ARG A 282 13.00 -3.92 -27.65
N GLU A 283 11.80 -3.66 -27.13
CA GLU A 283 10.58 -3.47 -27.93
C GLU A 283 10.64 -2.19 -28.78
N SER A 284 11.20 -1.11 -28.23
CA SER A 284 11.24 0.22 -28.85
C SER A 284 12.22 0.35 -30.03
N LYS A 285 12.85 -0.74 -30.50
CA LYS A 285 13.89 -0.76 -31.57
C LYS A 285 15.08 0.18 -31.33
N ILE A 286 15.31 0.59 -30.09
CA ILE A 286 16.38 1.50 -29.66
C ILE A 286 17.78 0.87 -29.84
N ASN A 287 17.84 -0.45 -30.06
CA ASN A 287 19.06 -1.21 -30.36
C ASN A 287 19.87 -0.68 -31.56
N GLY A 288 19.27 0.09 -32.49
CA GLY A 288 19.97 0.65 -33.64
C GLY A 288 20.86 1.87 -33.32
N ASN A 289 20.56 2.63 -32.26
CA ASN A 289 21.23 3.90 -31.95
C ASN A 289 21.90 3.95 -30.57
N ILE A 290 21.63 2.99 -29.68
CA ILE A 290 22.38 2.84 -28.45
C ILE A 290 23.40 1.73 -28.65
N SER A 291 24.61 2.10 -29.11
CA SER A 291 25.78 1.31 -28.74
C SER A 291 25.90 1.39 -27.22
N LEU A 292 25.32 0.39 -26.55
CA LEU A 292 25.60 0.08 -25.15
C LEU A 292 27.09 -0.30 -25.14
N GLY A 293 27.94 0.72 -24.98
CA GLY A 293 29.37 0.57 -25.01
C GLY A 293 29.82 -0.47 -23.98
N SER A 294 30.99 -1.05 -24.24
CA SER A 294 31.69 -2.11 -23.50
C SER A 294 31.81 -1.97 -21.96
N ASN A 295 31.23 -0.94 -21.36
CA ASN A 295 31.17 -0.70 -19.90
C ASN A 295 29.80 -1.04 -19.29
N TYR A 296 28.76 -1.25 -20.09
CA TYR A 296 27.48 -1.80 -19.63
C TYR A 296 27.44 -3.26 -20.02
N ASP A 297 27.99 -4.12 -19.17
CA ASP A 297 27.90 -5.55 -19.37
C ASP A 297 26.43 -5.96 -19.29
N LEU A 298 25.79 -6.12 -20.46
CA LEU A 298 24.47 -6.72 -20.58
C LEU A 298 24.45 -8.14 -19.98
N GLY A 299 25.63 -8.75 -19.76
CA GLY A 299 25.84 -9.93 -18.93
C GLY A 299 25.37 -9.77 -17.48
N TYR A 300 25.59 -8.61 -16.86
CA TYR A 300 25.15 -8.33 -15.48
C TYR A 300 23.62 -8.25 -15.37
N LEU A 301 22.94 -7.71 -16.39
CA LEU A 301 21.48 -7.75 -16.49
C LEU A 301 20.97 -9.12 -16.95
N LYS A 302 21.83 -9.95 -17.58
CA LYS A 302 21.52 -11.32 -18.00
C LYS A 302 21.40 -12.28 -16.83
N GLU A 303 22.13 -12.05 -15.73
CA GLU A 303 21.97 -12.80 -14.48
C GLU A 303 20.68 -12.40 -13.71
N MET A 304 19.99 -11.34 -14.12
CA MET A 304 18.75 -10.86 -13.48
C MET A 304 17.46 -11.46 -14.07
N PHE A 305 17.58 -12.37 -15.05
CA PHE A 305 16.46 -13.07 -15.65
C PHE A 305 15.99 -14.25 -14.79
N SER A 306 15.40 -13.97 -13.62
CA SER A 306 14.37 -14.85 -13.06
C SER A 306 13.00 -14.39 -13.55
N ASP A 307 12.12 -15.35 -13.81
CA ASP A 307 10.77 -15.12 -14.31
C ASP A 307 9.90 -14.49 -13.21
N TYR A 308 9.97 -13.15 -13.10
CA TYR A 308 9.16 -12.36 -12.17
C TYR A 308 7.77 -12.02 -12.73
N SER A 309 7.37 -12.62 -13.85
CA SER A 309 6.04 -12.42 -14.45
C SER A 309 4.90 -12.82 -13.51
N SER A 310 5.17 -13.66 -12.50
CA SER A 310 4.20 -14.08 -11.48
C SER A 310 4.13 -13.18 -10.24
N ILE A 311 5.06 -12.22 -10.05
CA ILE A 311 5.01 -11.32 -8.89
C ILE A 311 4.20 -10.08 -9.25
N ASN A 312 3.09 -9.86 -8.53
CA ASN A 312 2.29 -8.65 -8.66
C ASN A 312 2.99 -7.49 -7.93
N ILE A 313 3.86 -6.78 -8.62
CA ILE A 313 4.73 -5.75 -8.00
C ILE A 313 4.01 -4.42 -7.83
N GLU A 314 2.93 -4.17 -8.57
CA GLU A 314 1.98 -3.11 -8.22
C GLU A 314 1.44 -3.30 -6.80
N GLN A 315 1.25 -4.55 -6.35
CA GLN A 315 0.95 -4.83 -4.94
C GLN A 315 2.16 -4.51 -4.04
N MET A 316 3.37 -4.97 -4.34
CA MET A 316 4.56 -4.73 -3.48
C MET A 316 4.91 -3.24 -3.30
N LEU A 317 4.65 -2.40 -4.30
CA LEU A 317 4.92 -0.97 -4.23
C LEU A 317 4.13 -0.25 -3.13
N GLU A 318 2.88 -0.65 -2.89
CA GLU A 318 2.05 -0.02 -1.86
C GLU A 318 2.44 -0.42 -0.41
N ASP A 319 3.50 -1.23 -0.19
CA ASP A 319 4.00 -1.55 1.16
C ASP A 319 4.79 -0.41 1.81
N TYR A 320 5.68 0.24 1.05
CA TYR A 320 6.57 1.32 1.52
C TYR A 320 5.87 2.67 1.71
N GLU A 321 4.55 2.71 1.49
CA GLU A 321 3.73 3.87 1.82
C GLU A 321 3.34 3.89 3.31
N ILE A 322 3.75 2.93 4.15
CA ILE A 322 3.48 2.97 5.60
C ILE A 322 4.60 2.25 6.38
N ASP A 323 5.86 2.62 6.16
CA ASP A 323 6.94 2.34 7.13
C ASP A 323 7.59 3.65 7.58
#